data_AF-X5ZXG0-F1
#
_entry.id   AF-X5ZXG0-F1
#
_cell.length_a   1.000
_cell.length_b   1.000
_cell.length_c   1.000
_cell.angle_alpha   90.00
_cell.angle_beta   90.00
_cell.angle_gamma   90.00
#
_symmetry.space_group_name_H-M   'P 1'
#
loop_
_entity.id
_entity.type
_entity.pdbx_description
1 polymer ?
#
loop_
_entity_poly.entity_id
_entity_poly.type
_entity_poly.pdbx_seq_one_letter_code
_entity_poly.pdbx_strand_id
1 'polypeptide(L)'
;MGEAQTRAYLSVISGKAIFKGGIDPELILRIRNAGNSPAFDVTADFHRSTGVVFDEKPTGDISGMSVAKVRIAKLIGAGSEDDFSLGVVSSPPKAKDEGGLGFVLEGILEYQTVFDVKTGNIDMDTPFLFMFGPSRPVVETAVREGKILTVEMKRFPAFMSGWIVDYRRIVRSARDKERREKQEKQT
;
A
#
# COMPACT_ATOMS: atom_id res chain seq x y z
N MET A 1 20.33 -7.46 -23.90
CA MET A 1 19.08 -7.47 -23.10
C MET A 1 19.04 -6.17 -22.32
N GLY A 2 18.02 -5.34 -22.54
CA GLY A 2 17.91 -4.02 -21.89
C GLY A 2 17.45 -4.14 -20.44
N GLU A 3 17.92 -3.26 -19.56
CA GLU A 3 17.64 -3.29 -18.11
C GLU A 3 16.16 -3.45 -17.75
N ALA A 4 15.25 -2.84 -18.53
CA ALA A 4 13.81 -2.96 -18.32
C ALA A 4 13.30 -4.42 -18.40
N GLN A 5 13.95 -5.27 -19.21
CA GLN A 5 13.59 -6.69 -19.29
C GLN A 5 14.06 -7.50 -18.07
N THR A 6 14.95 -6.96 -17.24
CA THR A 6 15.55 -7.68 -16.10
C THR A 6 15.08 -7.13 -14.74
N ARG A 7 14.11 -6.22 -14.69
CA ARG A 7 13.60 -5.64 -13.43
C ARG A 7 12.42 -6.45 -12.88
N ALA A 8 12.19 -6.30 -11.57
CA ALA A 8 10.97 -6.74 -10.92
C ALA A 8 9.86 -5.73 -11.21
N TYR A 9 8.63 -6.23 -11.37
CA TYR A 9 7.44 -5.40 -11.57
C TYR A 9 6.33 -5.92 -10.68
N LEU A 10 6.24 -5.36 -9.47
CA LEU A 10 5.17 -5.72 -8.55
C LEU A 10 3.86 -5.07 -8.98
N SER A 11 2.77 -5.78 -8.75
CA SER A 11 1.41 -5.28 -8.87
C SER A 11 0.56 -5.90 -7.78
N VAL A 12 -0.20 -5.06 -7.06
CA VAL A 12 -1.29 -5.57 -6.22
C VAL A 12 -2.43 -5.95 -7.15
N ILE A 13 -2.95 -7.17 -7.05
CA ILE A 13 -4.01 -7.66 -7.95
C ILE A 13 -5.36 -7.80 -7.25
N SER A 14 -5.38 -8.13 -5.96
CA SER A 14 -6.57 -8.18 -5.11
C SER A 14 -6.18 -7.99 -3.65
N GLY A 15 -7.17 -7.87 -2.77
CA GLY A 15 -6.93 -7.86 -1.33
C GLY A 15 -8.09 -8.50 -0.57
N LYS A 16 -7.87 -8.83 0.69
CA LYS A 16 -8.88 -9.37 1.60
C LYS A 16 -8.86 -8.60 2.90
N ALA A 17 -10.04 -8.34 3.46
CA ALA A 17 -10.23 -7.85 4.81
C ALA A 17 -10.91 -8.92 5.65
N ILE A 18 -10.29 -9.33 6.76
CA ILE A 18 -10.78 -10.39 7.64
C ILE A 18 -11.05 -9.81 9.02
N PHE A 19 -12.31 -9.84 9.44
CA PHE A 19 -12.75 -9.37 10.76
C PHE A 19 -12.95 -10.57 11.69
N LYS A 20 -12.14 -10.65 12.74
CA LYS A 20 -12.15 -11.73 13.75
C LYS A 20 -12.48 -11.15 15.12
N GLY A 21 -13.76 -11.11 15.48
CA GLY A 21 -14.18 -10.69 16.82
C GLY A 21 -13.97 -9.20 17.15
N GLY A 22 -13.67 -8.37 16.16
CA GLY A 22 -13.44 -6.94 16.33
C GLY A 22 -13.70 -6.14 15.05
N ILE A 23 -13.74 -4.81 15.21
CA ILE A 23 -13.98 -3.88 14.09
C ILE A 23 -12.73 -3.61 13.24
N ASP A 24 -11.55 -4.01 13.71
CA ASP A 24 -10.29 -3.83 13.01
C ASP A 24 -9.99 -5.08 12.18
N PRO A 25 -9.90 -4.96 10.84
CA PRO A 25 -9.60 -6.11 10.00
C PRO A 25 -8.12 -6.44 9.99
N GLU A 26 -7.82 -7.74 9.87
CA GLU A 26 -6.58 -8.20 9.26
C GLU A 26 -6.66 -7.99 7.74
N LEU A 27 -5.71 -7.26 7.18
CA LEU A 27 -5.66 -7.00 5.75
C LEU A 27 -4.61 -7.87 5.06
N ILE A 28 -4.97 -8.48 3.94
CA ILE A 28 -4.10 -9.31 3.12
C ILE A 28 -4.08 -8.72 1.70
N LEU A 29 -2.90 -8.56 1.14
CA LEU A 29 -2.69 -8.14 -0.25
C LEU A 29 -2.24 -9.34 -1.07
N ARG A 30 -2.86 -9.54 -2.23
CA ARG A 30 -2.33 -10.45 -3.24
C ARG A 30 -1.46 -9.69 -4.20
N ILE A 31 -0.18 -10.04 -4.25
CA ILE A 31 0.85 -9.33 -5.01
C ILE A 31 1.41 -10.27 -6.07
N ARG A 32 1.47 -9.79 -7.31
CA ARG A 32 2.10 -10.45 -8.44
C ARG A 32 3.38 -9.72 -8.83
N ASN A 33 4.48 -10.45 -8.98
CA ASN A 33 5.68 -9.97 -9.65
C ASN A 33 5.67 -10.43 -11.11
N ALA A 34 5.31 -9.53 -12.03
CA ALA A 34 5.31 -9.80 -13.47
C ALA A 34 6.69 -9.61 -14.14
N GLY A 35 7.70 -9.22 -13.36
CA GLY A 35 9.06 -9.03 -13.86
C GLY A 35 9.86 -10.33 -13.94
N ASN A 36 11.03 -10.23 -14.59
CA ASN A 36 11.95 -11.36 -14.76
C ASN A 36 13.03 -11.43 -13.68
N SER A 37 12.92 -10.63 -12.62
CA SER A 37 13.81 -10.67 -11.46
C SER A 37 13.06 -10.51 -10.14
N PRO A 38 13.64 -10.96 -9.01
CA PRO A 38 13.03 -10.80 -7.70
C PRO A 38 12.98 -9.33 -7.26
N ALA A 39 11.96 -9.00 -6.47
CA ALA A 39 11.89 -7.76 -5.71
C ALA A 39 12.41 -7.99 -4.29
N PHE A 40 13.11 -7.02 -3.73
CA PHE A 40 13.69 -7.10 -2.38
C PHE A 40 13.15 -6.00 -1.49
N ASP A 41 13.13 -6.29 -0.18
CA ASP A 41 12.75 -5.36 0.88
C ASP A 41 11.46 -4.59 0.58
N VAL A 42 10.42 -5.36 0.25
CA VAL A 42 9.12 -4.83 -0.15
C VAL A 42 8.41 -4.27 1.08
N THR A 43 8.06 -2.99 1.04
CA THR A 43 7.22 -2.33 2.04
C THR A 43 5.93 -1.84 1.41
N ALA A 44 4.87 -1.79 2.20
CA ALA A 44 3.63 -1.11 1.85
C ALA A 44 3.48 0.12 2.74
N ASP A 45 3.35 1.28 2.10
CA ASP A 45 3.05 2.55 2.72
C ASP A 45 1.61 2.90 2.34
N PHE A 46 0.70 2.98 3.31
CA PHE A 46 -0.72 3.05 3.01
C PHE A 46 -1.48 3.89 4.04
N HIS A 47 -2.62 4.44 3.61
CA HIS A 47 -3.56 5.13 4.46
C HIS A 47 -4.97 4.60 4.20
N ARG A 48 -5.85 4.78 5.19
CA ARG A 48 -7.27 4.43 5.06
C ARG A 48 -8.12 5.66 5.21
N SER A 49 -9.22 5.67 4.46
CA SER A 49 -10.20 6.73 4.45
C SER A 49 -11.61 6.15 4.48
N THR A 50 -12.57 6.95 4.92
CA THR A 50 -14.01 6.62 4.83
C THR A 50 -14.62 6.96 3.47
N GLY A 51 -13.84 7.56 2.57
CA GLY A 51 -14.28 7.91 1.23
C GLY A 51 -13.10 8.12 0.28
N VAL A 52 -13.35 7.99 -1.02
CA VAL A 52 -12.40 8.36 -2.06
C VAL A 52 -12.69 9.80 -2.46
N VAL A 53 -11.68 10.66 -2.44
CA VAL A 53 -11.75 11.95 -3.13
C VAL A 53 -11.07 11.77 -4.49
N PHE A 54 -11.89 11.54 -5.51
CA PHE A 54 -11.40 11.54 -6.89
C PHE A 54 -10.95 12.97 -7.25
N ASP A 55 -9.83 13.09 -7.97
CA ASP A 55 -9.23 14.37 -8.39
C ASP A 55 -8.72 15.29 -7.28
N GLU A 56 -8.43 14.74 -6.09
CA GLU A 56 -7.73 15.51 -5.06
C GLU A 56 -6.38 15.98 -5.61
N LYS A 57 -6.22 17.30 -5.72
CA LYS A 57 -4.97 17.90 -6.19
C LYS A 57 -3.88 17.67 -5.13
N PRO A 58 -2.62 17.41 -5.54
CA PRO A 58 -1.50 17.38 -4.61
C PRO A 58 -1.47 18.68 -3.79
N THR A 59 -1.51 18.55 -2.47
CA THR A 59 -1.60 19.66 -1.53
C THR A 59 -0.25 20.26 -1.22
N GLY A 60 0.85 19.53 -1.43
CA GLY A 60 2.16 19.94 -0.90
C GLY A 60 2.55 19.28 0.40
N ASP A 61 1.63 18.58 1.06
CA ASP A 61 1.82 18.18 2.45
C ASP A 61 1.17 16.82 2.75
N ILE A 62 1.93 15.96 3.40
CA ILE A 62 1.48 14.65 3.91
C ILE A 62 1.43 14.61 5.44
N SER A 63 1.79 15.70 6.13
CA SER A 63 1.93 15.75 7.59
C SER A 63 0.62 15.52 8.35
N GLY A 64 -0.52 15.85 7.73
CA GLY A 64 -1.86 15.58 8.27
C GLY A 64 -2.39 14.17 7.97
N MET A 65 -1.68 13.37 7.19
CA MET A 65 -2.12 12.03 6.79
C MET A 65 -1.48 10.95 7.66
N SER A 66 -2.31 10.08 8.24
CA SER A 66 -1.82 8.89 8.93
C SER A 66 -1.46 7.81 7.90
N VAL A 67 -0.20 7.82 7.45
CA VAL A 67 0.38 6.79 6.59
C VAL A 67 1.06 5.73 7.45
N ALA A 68 0.59 4.50 7.38
CA ALA A 68 1.24 3.34 8.01
C ALA A 68 2.27 2.74 7.05
N LYS A 69 3.41 2.30 7.58
CA LYS A 69 4.44 1.57 6.83
C LYS A 69 4.61 0.16 7.39
N VAL A 70 4.47 -0.86 6.56
CA VAL A 70 4.60 -2.27 6.94
C VAL A 70 5.55 -2.98 5.98
N ARG A 71 6.44 -3.83 6.50
CA ARG A 71 7.26 -4.72 5.66
C ARG A 71 6.41 -5.90 5.20
N ILE A 72 6.25 -6.03 3.90
CA ILE A 72 5.47 -7.10 3.24
C ILE A 72 6.29 -8.37 3.14
N ALA A 73 7.51 -8.23 2.62
CA ALA A 73 8.37 -9.36 2.32
C ALA A 73 9.82 -8.89 2.26
N LYS A 74 10.74 -9.78 2.64
CA LYS A 74 12.16 -9.58 2.35
C LYS A 74 12.46 -9.82 0.86
N LEU A 75 11.73 -10.75 0.24
CA LEU A 75 11.92 -11.13 -1.16
C LEU A 75 10.58 -11.60 -1.75
N ILE A 76 10.28 -11.15 -2.97
CA ILE A 76 9.20 -11.69 -3.81
C ILE A 76 9.85 -12.20 -5.09
N GLY A 77 9.63 -13.48 -5.41
CA GLY A 77 10.26 -14.16 -6.54
C GLY A 77 9.82 -13.59 -7.89
N ALA A 78 10.63 -13.79 -8.94
CA ALA A 78 10.24 -13.46 -10.30
C ALA A 78 9.06 -14.38 -10.74
N GLY A 79 8.06 -13.81 -11.40
CA GLY A 79 6.88 -14.55 -11.87
C GLY A 79 5.96 -15.08 -10.75
N SER A 80 6.18 -14.72 -9.48
CA SER A 80 5.37 -15.23 -8.37
C SER A 80 4.09 -14.42 -8.16
N GLU A 81 3.10 -15.06 -7.54
CA GLU A 81 1.85 -14.45 -7.13
C GLU A 81 1.42 -15.03 -5.78
N ASP A 82 1.53 -14.22 -4.73
CA ASP A 82 1.39 -14.69 -3.35
C ASP A 82 0.54 -13.72 -2.51
N ASP A 83 -0.04 -14.23 -1.42
CA ASP A 83 -0.81 -13.47 -0.44
C ASP A 83 0.14 -13.00 0.70
N PHE A 84 0.14 -11.71 1.00
CA PHE A 84 0.95 -11.09 2.04
C PHE A 84 0.10 -10.32 3.04
N SER A 85 0.32 -10.55 4.33
CA SER A 85 -0.41 -9.85 5.40
C SER A 85 0.15 -8.45 5.64
N LEU A 86 -0.73 -7.46 5.74
CA LEU A 86 -0.46 -6.14 6.30
C LEU A 86 -0.62 -6.11 7.83
N GLY A 87 -1.12 -7.21 8.42
CA GLY A 87 -1.49 -7.29 9.82
C GLY A 87 -2.87 -6.69 10.11
N VAL A 88 -3.18 -6.55 11.40
CA VAL A 88 -4.40 -5.90 11.89
C VAL A 88 -4.24 -4.41 11.80
N VAL A 89 -5.20 -3.74 11.17
CA VAL A 89 -5.12 -2.31 10.92
C VAL A 89 -6.35 -1.60 11.50
N SER A 90 -6.15 -0.51 12.25
CA SER A 90 -7.17 0.23 13.04
C SER A 90 -8.27 0.95 12.23
N SER A 91 -9.47 0.40 12.09
CA SER A 91 -10.52 0.95 11.19
C SER A 91 -10.67 2.49 11.29
N PRO A 92 -10.83 3.19 10.16
CA PRO A 92 -10.89 4.66 10.17
C PRO A 92 -12.03 5.16 11.07
N PRO A 93 -11.89 6.38 11.65
CA PRO A 93 -12.92 6.96 12.50
C PRO A 93 -14.26 7.08 11.76
N LYS A 94 -15.38 7.11 12.50
CA LYS A 94 -16.75 7.10 11.94
C LYS A 94 -16.88 8.05 10.74
N ALA A 95 -17.24 7.51 9.58
CA ALA A 95 -17.88 8.32 8.55
C ALA A 95 -19.14 8.91 9.20
N LYS A 96 -19.27 10.24 9.17
CA LYS A 96 -20.59 10.83 9.41
C LYS A 96 -21.47 10.31 8.27
N ASP A 97 -22.57 9.67 8.66
CA ASP A 97 -23.69 9.26 7.82
C ASP A 97 -23.77 7.79 7.39
N GLU A 98 -24.96 7.27 7.67
CA GLU A 98 -25.46 5.92 7.52
C GLU A 98 -25.61 5.59 6.03
N GLY A 99 -24.74 4.71 5.50
CA GLY A 99 -24.87 4.19 4.14
C GLY A 99 -23.60 4.22 3.28
N GLY A 100 -22.48 4.77 3.79
CA GLY A 100 -21.22 4.85 3.05
C GLY A 100 -20.53 3.51 2.79
N LEU A 101 -19.68 3.50 1.75
CA LEU A 101 -18.65 2.48 1.52
C LEU A 101 -17.84 2.30 2.82
N GLY A 102 -17.61 1.07 3.27
CA GLY A 102 -17.12 0.84 4.64
C GLY A 102 -15.77 1.47 4.95
N PHE A 103 -14.82 1.33 4.03
CA PHE A 103 -13.57 2.08 4.00
C PHE A 103 -12.89 1.92 2.63
N VAL A 104 -11.92 2.78 2.40
CA VAL A 104 -11.01 2.81 1.27
C VAL A 104 -9.60 2.54 1.79
N LEU A 105 -8.83 1.74 1.05
CA LEU A 105 -7.41 1.50 1.31
C LEU A 105 -6.59 1.95 0.10
N GLU A 106 -5.74 2.93 0.31
CA GLU A 106 -4.85 3.48 -0.70
C GLU A 106 -3.41 3.33 -0.23
N GLY A 107 -2.52 2.93 -1.12
CA GLY A 107 -1.13 2.77 -0.74
C GLY A 107 -0.19 2.65 -1.92
N ILE A 108 1.08 2.48 -1.58
CA ILE A 108 2.18 2.31 -2.50
C ILE A 108 3.07 1.17 -1.98
N LEU A 109 3.42 0.25 -2.87
CA LEU A 109 4.49 -0.72 -2.62
C LEU A 109 5.80 -0.05 -2.99
N GLU A 110 6.76 -0.01 -2.08
CA GLU A 110 8.15 0.36 -2.36
C GLU A 110 9.02 -0.88 -2.33
N TYR A 111 9.93 -1.01 -3.29
CA TYR A 111 10.82 -2.17 -3.36
C TYR A 111 12.13 -1.87 -4.08
N GLN A 112 13.12 -2.68 -3.78
CA GLN A 112 14.40 -2.68 -4.45
C GLN A 112 14.40 -3.72 -5.55
N THR A 113 15.13 -3.45 -6.63
CA THR A 113 15.43 -4.46 -7.65
C THR A 113 16.86 -4.95 -7.49
N VAL A 114 17.24 -5.93 -8.31
CA VAL A 114 18.61 -6.45 -8.38
C VAL A 114 19.68 -5.36 -8.61
N PHE A 115 19.32 -4.21 -9.16
CA PHE A 115 20.24 -3.10 -9.44
C PHE A 115 20.59 -2.28 -8.20
N ASP A 116 19.67 -2.17 -7.24
CA ASP A 116 19.81 -1.30 -6.07
C ASP A 116 19.89 -2.03 -4.73
N VAL A 117 19.83 -3.37 -4.73
CA VAL A 117 19.92 -4.15 -3.49
C VAL A 117 21.20 -3.89 -2.69
N LYS A 118 22.31 -3.57 -3.38
CA LYS A 118 23.60 -3.26 -2.74
C LYS A 118 23.67 -1.83 -2.19
N THR A 119 22.95 -0.91 -2.82
CA THR A 119 22.89 0.49 -2.39
C THR A 119 21.84 0.71 -1.30
N GLY A 120 20.91 -0.25 -1.15
CA GLY A 120 19.78 -0.16 -0.22
C GLY A 120 18.73 0.84 -0.69
N ASN A 121 18.85 1.35 -1.92
CA ASN A 121 17.94 2.33 -2.46
C ASN A 121 16.66 1.67 -2.97
N ILE A 122 15.53 2.36 -2.81
CA ILE A 122 14.29 1.99 -3.48
C ILE A 122 14.42 2.36 -4.95
N ASP A 123 14.28 1.36 -5.82
CA ASP A 123 14.34 1.52 -7.28
C ASP A 123 12.94 1.74 -7.86
N MET A 124 11.94 1.04 -7.31
CA MET A 124 10.61 0.98 -7.89
C MET A 124 9.52 1.20 -6.86
N ASP A 125 8.42 1.78 -7.31
CA ASP A 125 7.22 2.00 -6.52
C ASP A 125 5.95 1.64 -7.33
N THR A 126 4.92 1.11 -6.67
CA THR A 126 3.67 0.70 -7.34
C THR A 126 2.44 1.06 -6.50
N PRO A 127 1.56 1.95 -7.00
CA PRO A 127 0.37 2.37 -6.27
C PRO A 127 -0.73 1.31 -6.34
N PHE A 128 -1.57 1.28 -5.30
CA PHE A 128 -2.78 0.48 -5.25
C PHE A 128 -3.91 1.24 -4.56
N LEU A 129 -5.14 0.97 -5.00
CA LEU A 129 -6.38 1.47 -4.39
C LEU A 129 -7.39 0.34 -4.32
N PHE A 130 -7.98 0.16 -3.15
CA PHE A 130 -9.18 -0.62 -2.92
C PHE A 130 -10.30 0.32 -2.50
N MET A 131 -11.38 0.33 -3.28
CA MET A 131 -12.51 1.25 -3.05
C MET A 131 -13.47 0.80 -1.94
N PHE A 132 -13.38 -0.44 -1.47
CA PHE A 132 -14.46 -0.99 -0.66
C PHE A 132 -14.02 -2.03 0.37
N GLY A 133 -14.39 -1.77 1.63
CA GLY A 133 -14.63 -2.76 2.68
C GLY A 133 -16.10 -2.73 3.14
N PRO A 134 -16.54 -3.72 3.96
CA PRO A 134 -17.91 -3.79 4.46
C PRO A 134 -18.22 -2.58 5.35
N SER A 135 -19.46 -2.09 5.30
CA SER A 135 -19.88 -1.00 6.18
C SER A 135 -19.78 -1.41 7.65
N ARG A 136 -19.49 -0.45 8.52
CA ARG A 136 -19.32 -0.69 9.95
C ARG A 136 -20.51 -1.44 10.59
N PRO A 137 -21.80 -1.14 10.27
CA PRO A 137 -22.92 -1.91 10.82
C PRO A 137 -22.89 -3.40 10.44
N VAL A 138 -22.42 -3.73 9.23
CA VAL A 138 -22.27 -5.13 8.79
C VAL A 138 -21.18 -5.83 9.61
N VAL A 139 -20.06 -5.14 9.85
CA VAL A 139 -18.97 -5.64 10.70
C VAL A 139 -19.45 -5.84 12.14
N GLU A 140 -20.10 -4.84 12.74
CA GLU A 140 -20.60 -4.88 14.12
C GLU A 140 -21.63 -6.01 14.31
N THR A 141 -22.50 -6.24 13.31
CA THR A 141 -23.45 -7.36 13.32
C THR A 141 -22.72 -8.70 13.29
N ALA A 142 -21.74 -8.88 12.40
CA ALA A 142 -20.95 -10.11 12.32
C ALA A 142 -20.19 -10.39 13.62
N VAL A 143 -19.58 -9.36 14.22
CA VAL A 143 -18.87 -9.46 15.51
C VAL A 143 -19.82 -9.85 16.63
N ARG A 144 -21.00 -9.22 16.73
CA ARG A 144 -22.03 -9.56 17.73
C ARG A 144 -22.50 -11.01 17.60
N GLU A 145 -22.60 -11.52 16.38
CA GLU A 145 -22.97 -12.90 16.10
C GLU A 145 -21.81 -13.90 16.23
N GLY A 146 -20.60 -13.44 16.58
CA GLY A 146 -19.42 -14.29 16.68
C GLY A 146 -18.94 -14.84 15.34
N LYS A 147 -19.33 -14.24 14.22
CA LYS A 147 -18.98 -14.68 12.87
C LYS A 147 -17.66 -14.05 12.40
N ILE A 148 -16.87 -14.83 11.69
CA ILE A 148 -15.73 -14.31 10.92
C ILE A 148 -16.28 -13.74 9.61
N LEU A 149 -16.04 -12.46 9.37
CA LEU A 149 -16.39 -11.80 8.12
C LEU A 149 -15.15 -11.65 7.25
N THR A 150 -15.18 -12.24 6.06
CA THR A 150 -14.13 -12.07 5.03
C THR A 150 -14.70 -11.31 3.86
N VAL A 151 -14.05 -10.22 3.47
CA VAL A 151 -14.45 -9.39 2.33
C VAL A 151 -13.32 -9.30 1.33
N GLU A 152 -13.62 -9.71 0.10
CA GLU A 152 -12.74 -9.53 -1.05
C GLU A 152 -12.76 -8.05 -1.48
N MET A 153 -11.59 -7.43 -1.44
CA MET A 153 -11.38 -6.06 -1.88
C MET A 153 -11.01 -6.07 -3.35
N LYS A 154 -11.87 -5.48 -4.18
CA LYS A 154 -11.57 -5.29 -5.60
C LYS A 154 -10.66 -4.09 -5.79
N ARG A 155 -9.56 -4.30 -6.50
CA ARG A 155 -8.65 -3.23 -6.89
C ARG A 155 -9.35 -2.32 -7.90
N PHE A 156 -9.23 -1.02 -7.69
CA PHE A 156 -9.66 -0.05 -8.69
C PHE A 156 -8.54 0.16 -9.73
N PRO A 157 -8.80 -0.03 -11.04
CA PRO A 157 -7.81 0.21 -12.07
C PRO A 157 -7.62 1.71 -12.32
N ALA A 158 -6.41 2.10 -12.74
CA ALA A 158 -6.07 3.46 -13.21
C ALA A 158 -6.38 4.60 -12.23
N PHE A 159 -5.72 4.59 -11.07
CA PHE A 159 -5.85 5.63 -10.04
C PHE A 159 -4.48 6.19 -9.62
N MET A 160 -4.44 7.50 -9.36
CA MET A 160 -3.36 8.17 -8.65
C MET A 160 -3.98 9.31 -7.83
N SER A 161 -4.13 9.12 -6.51
CA SER A 161 -4.55 10.18 -5.61
C SER A 161 -3.48 11.26 -5.48
N GLY A 162 -3.91 12.49 -5.17
CA GLY A 162 -3.03 13.62 -4.93
C GLY A 162 -1.95 13.33 -3.89
N TRP A 163 -2.26 12.60 -2.83
CA TRP A 163 -1.27 12.27 -1.80
C TRP A 163 -0.19 11.29 -2.30
N ILE A 164 -0.48 10.38 -3.24
CA ILE A 164 0.54 9.48 -3.82
C ILE A 164 1.56 10.32 -4.61
N VAL A 165 1.09 11.36 -5.29
CA VAL A 165 1.94 12.31 -5.98
C VAL A 165 2.80 13.09 -4.98
N ASP A 166 2.20 13.59 -3.90
CA ASP A 166 2.93 14.31 -2.84
C ASP A 166 3.93 13.40 -2.11
N TYR A 167 3.53 12.18 -1.77
CA TYR A 167 4.39 11.17 -1.17
C TYR A 167 5.62 10.94 -2.03
N ARG A 168 5.43 10.65 -3.33
CA ARG A 168 6.55 10.48 -4.27
C ARG A 168 7.44 11.72 -4.30
N ARG A 169 6.87 12.92 -4.35
CA ARG A 169 7.65 14.17 -4.40
C ARG A 169 8.47 14.38 -3.13
N ILE A 170 7.84 14.27 -1.96
CA ILE A 170 8.46 14.54 -0.66
C ILE A 170 9.51 13.47 -0.35
N VAL A 171 9.15 12.20 -0.51
CA VAL A 171 10.04 11.07 -0.22
C VAL A 171 11.22 11.02 -1.18
N ARG A 172 11.02 11.29 -2.49
CA ARG A 172 12.15 11.42 -3.43
C ARG A 172 13.05 12.58 -3.07
N SER A 173 12.48 13.75 -2.76
CA SER A 173 13.27 14.93 -2.37
C SER A 173 14.09 14.68 -1.10
N ALA A 174 13.52 14.00 -0.10
CA ALA A 174 14.22 13.61 1.11
C ALA A 174 15.37 12.65 0.82
N ARG A 175 15.14 11.62 -0.01
CA ARG A 175 16.18 10.66 -0.42
C ARG A 175 17.31 11.32 -1.18
N ASP A 176 17.00 12.24 -2.09
CA ASP A 176 18.00 12.97 -2.86
C ASP A 176 18.84 13.89 -1.96
N LYS A 177 18.23 14.51 -0.95
CA LYS A 177 18.94 15.28 0.06
C LYS A 177 19.89 14.38 0.87
N GLU A 178 19.43 13.24 1.38
CA GLU A 178 20.28 12.29 2.11
C GLU A 178 21.45 11.79 1.26
N ARG A 179 21.24 11.56 -0.04
CA ARG A 179 22.30 11.15 -0.98
C ARG A 179 23.37 12.22 -1.12
N ARG A 180 22.99 13.49 -1.29
CA ARG A 180 23.93 14.61 -1.36
C ARG A 180 24.73 14.75 -0.08
N GLU A 181 24.07 14.72 1.07
CA GLU A 181 24.74 14.81 2.38
C GLU A 181 25.72 13.64 2.62
N LYS A 182 25.39 12.42 2.15
CA LYS A 182 26.31 11.26 2.24
C LYS A 182 27.52 11.41 1.32
N GLN A 183 27.35 11.96 0.12
CA GLN A 183 28.45 12.21 -0.81
C GLN A 183 29.38 13.32 -0.29
N GLU A 184 28.81 14.40 0.25
CA GLU A 184 29.55 15.50 0.86
C GLU A 184 30.36 15.06 2.09
N LYS A 185 29.87 14.09 2.87
CA LYS A 185 30.60 13.53 4.03
C LYS A 185 31.72 12.54 3.66
N GLN A 186 31.76 12.07 2.41
CA GLN A 186 32.77 11.14 1.91
C GLN A 186 33.87 11.84 1.08
N THR A 187 33.74 13.15 0.87
CA THR A 187 34.72 13.99 0.16
C THR A 187 35.49 14.84 1.16
#